data_AF-A0A7C6WV68-F1
#
_entry.id   AF-A0A7C6WV68-F1
#
_cell.length_a   1.000
_cell.length_b   1.000
_cell.length_c   1.000
_cell.angle_alpha   90.00
_cell.angle_beta   90.00
_cell.angle_gamma   90.00
#
_symmetry.space_group_name_H-M   'P 1'
#
loop_
_entity.id
_entity.type
_entity.pdbx_description
1 polymer ?
#
loop_
_entity_poly.entity_id
_entity_poly.type
_entity_poly.pdbx_seq_one_letter_code
_entity_poly.pdbx_strand_id
1 'polypeptide(L)'
;MKKILALFLVFVFIFSMSGCGVKKKIENKIGEAIGEKIIEGAIGQKVDVDGDQVTLEGDDGSKFTIGGGEWPKNDLIKNIPEFKGGKIESVMSGEEATVISIDDVDKNAFENYLNNIKNDFTKDAYELNSDEFISYTGMNDKNVQIQLTYDIEGKSMSLAIAQK
;
A
#
# COMPACT_ATOMS: atom_id res chain seq x y z
N MET A 1 -1.97 -29.70 0.26
CA MET A 1 -1.71 -29.49 -1.18
C MET A 1 -2.60 -28.40 -1.81
N LYS A 2 -3.92 -28.35 -1.55
CA LYS A 2 -4.81 -27.31 -2.12
C LYS A 2 -4.51 -25.87 -1.67
N LYS A 3 -4.11 -25.68 -0.40
CA LYS A 3 -3.76 -24.37 0.16
C LYS A 3 -2.42 -23.82 -0.35
N ILE A 4 -1.45 -24.69 -0.59
CA ILE A 4 -0.15 -24.33 -1.17
C ILE A 4 -0.30 -23.98 -2.66
N LEU A 5 -1.16 -24.72 -3.37
CA LEU A 5 -1.48 -24.42 -4.77
C LEU A 5 -2.18 -23.05 -4.90
N ALA A 6 -3.11 -22.74 -4.00
CA ALA A 6 -3.78 -21.44 -3.97
C ALA A 6 -2.82 -20.28 -3.64
N LEU A 7 -1.89 -20.49 -2.71
CA LEU A 7 -0.88 -19.49 -2.34
C LEU A 7 0.07 -19.20 -3.52
N PHE A 8 0.49 -20.24 -4.24
CA PHE A 8 1.35 -20.10 -5.43
C PHE A 8 0.62 -19.41 -6.59
N LEU A 9 -0.67 -19.66 -6.76
CA LEU A 9 -1.50 -19.03 -7.80
C LEU A 9 -1.71 -17.54 -7.54
N VAL A 10 -1.85 -17.14 -6.27
CA VAL A 10 -1.87 -15.73 -5.86
C VAL A 10 -0.50 -15.08 -6.08
N PHE A 11 0.60 -15.77 -5.74
CA PHE A 11 1.97 -15.27 -5.95
C PHE A 11 2.32 -15.04 -7.43
N VAL A 12 1.85 -15.91 -8.32
CA VAL A 12 2.02 -15.78 -9.78
C VAL A 12 1.16 -14.65 -10.36
N PHE A 13 -0.02 -14.41 -9.80
CA PHE A 13 -0.90 -13.32 -10.25
C PHE A 13 -0.30 -11.94 -9.97
N ILE A 14 0.37 -11.78 -8.82
CA ILE A 14 1.01 -10.52 -8.41
C ILE A 14 2.18 -10.15 -9.35
N PHE A 15 2.87 -11.15 -9.93
CA PHE A 15 3.97 -10.92 -10.88
C PHE A 15 3.52 -10.52 -12.30
N SER A 16 2.23 -10.62 -12.62
CA SER A 16 1.71 -10.35 -13.97
C SER A 16 1.31 -8.89 -14.21
N MET A 17 1.34 -8.03 -13.19
CA MET A 17 0.95 -6.61 -13.31
C MET A 17 2.12 -5.65 -13.56
N SER A 18 3.36 -6.16 -13.66
CA SER A 18 4.54 -5.34 -14.01
C SER A 18 4.77 -5.19 -15.52
N GLY A 19 3.85 -5.71 -16.36
CA GLY A 19 3.92 -5.60 -17.81
C GLY A 19 3.15 -4.39 -18.35
N CYS A 20 3.86 -3.51 -19.06
CA CYS A 20 3.38 -2.33 -19.78
C CYS A 20 1.88 -2.33 -20.19
N GLY A 21 1.15 -1.28 -19.81
CA GLY A 21 0.00 -0.78 -20.60
C GLY A 21 -1.39 -0.78 -19.94
N VAL A 22 -1.54 -1.21 -18.69
CA VAL A 22 -2.87 -1.24 -18.03
C VAL A 22 -3.30 0.14 -17.49
N LYS A 23 -2.37 1.07 -17.24
CA LYS A 23 -2.67 2.45 -16.80
C LYS A 23 -3.72 3.14 -17.70
N LYS A 24 -3.67 2.95 -19.03
CA LYS A 24 -4.57 3.63 -20.00
C LYS A 24 -5.99 3.07 -20.12
N LYS A 25 -6.28 1.87 -19.61
CA LYS A 25 -7.61 1.23 -19.75
C LYS A 25 -8.47 1.32 -18.49
N ILE A 26 -7.86 1.58 -17.34
CA ILE A 26 -8.55 1.79 -16.07
C ILE A 26 -9.03 3.25 -15.99
N GLU A 27 -8.21 4.23 -16.41
CA GLU A 27 -8.60 5.65 -16.47
C GLU A 27 -9.86 5.90 -17.32
N ASN A 28 -10.02 5.19 -18.44
CA ASN A 28 -11.13 5.41 -19.37
C ASN A 28 -12.45 4.69 -19.02
N LYS A 29 -12.47 3.81 -18.01
CA LYS A 29 -13.71 3.12 -17.58
C LYS A 29 -14.23 3.55 -16.22
N ILE A 30 -13.41 4.23 -15.42
CA ILE A 30 -13.83 4.77 -14.12
C ILE A 30 -14.63 6.08 -14.32
N GLY A 31 -14.29 6.88 -15.33
CA GLY A 31 -14.96 8.17 -15.58
C GLY A 31 -16.43 8.10 -16.05
N GLU A 32 -16.91 6.97 -16.58
CA GLU A 32 -18.26 6.86 -17.15
C GLU A 32 -19.27 6.06 -16.31
N ALA A 33 -18.85 5.43 -15.21
CA ALA A 33 -19.72 4.58 -14.40
C ALA A 33 -19.97 5.12 -12.98
N ILE A 34 -20.05 6.45 -12.86
CA ILE A 34 -20.32 7.14 -11.59
C ILE A 34 -21.82 7.02 -11.26
N GLY A 35 -22.22 5.86 -10.80
CA GLY A 35 -23.49 5.63 -10.15
C GLY A 35 -23.27 4.66 -9.01
N GLU A 36 -23.17 5.19 -7.78
CA GLU A 36 -22.94 4.47 -6.51
C GLU A 36 -23.65 3.09 -6.47
N LYS A 37 -24.90 3.04 -6.95
CA LYS A 37 -25.75 1.84 -6.90
C LYS A 37 -25.42 0.71 -7.88
N ILE A 38 -24.76 1.00 -9.01
CA ILE A 38 -24.50 -0.04 -10.04
C ILE A 38 -23.32 -0.93 -9.61
N ILE A 39 -22.36 -0.35 -8.89
CA ILE A 39 -21.18 -1.06 -8.42
C ILE A 39 -21.54 -1.93 -7.21
N GLU A 40 -22.26 -1.38 -6.22
CA GLU A 40 -22.74 -2.14 -5.04
C GLU A 40 -23.52 -3.41 -5.43
N GLY A 41 -24.38 -3.33 -6.46
CA GLY A 41 -25.16 -4.46 -6.95
C GLY A 41 -24.36 -5.54 -7.70
N ALA A 42 -23.17 -5.21 -8.22
CA ALA A 42 -22.33 -6.13 -8.99
C ALA A 42 -21.26 -6.84 -8.16
N ILE A 43 -20.70 -6.15 -7.16
CA ILE A 43 -19.66 -6.72 -6.27
C ILE A 43 -20.18 -7.13 -4.89
N GLY A 44 -21.41 -6.76 -4.52
CA GLY A 44 -22.00 -7.13 -3.23
C GLY A 44 -21.31 -6.49 -2.02
N GLN A 45 -20.39 -5.54 -2.26
CA GLN A 45 -19.65 -4.79 -1.24
C GLN A 45 -20.00 -3.31 -1.32
N LYS A 46 -19.90 -2.63 -0.17
CA LYS A 46 -20.15 -1.20 -0.07
C LYS A 46 -19.01 -0.43 -0.72
N VAL A 47 -19.35 0.45 -1.66
CA VAL A 47 -18.39 1.28 -2.39
C VAL A 47 -18.71 2.75 -2.14
N ASP A 48 -17.72 3.50 -1.70
CA ASP A 48 -17.77 4.95 -1.54
C ASP A 48 -16.89 5.60 -2.61
N VAL A 49 -17.44 6.57 -3.36
CA VAL A 49 -16.75 7.25 -4.45
C VAL A 49 -16.79 8.76 -4.17
N ASP A 50 -15.62 9.35 -3.93
CA ASP A 50 -15.45 10.79 -3.74
C ASP A 50 -14.50 11.34 -4.81
N GLY A 51 -15.08 11.86 -5.90
CA GLY A 51 -14.31 12.35 -7.05
C GLY A 51 -13.45 11.24 -7.69
N ASP A 52 -12.12 11.38 -7.58
CA ASP A 52 -11.13 10.42 -8.08
C ASP A 52 -10.75 9.33 -7.06
N GLN A 53 -11.29 9.41 -5.84
CA GLN A 53 -11.06 8.44 -4.76
C GLN A 53 -12.15 7.38 -4.74
N VAL A 54 -11.76 6.11 -4.71
CA VAL A 54 -12.66 4.97 -4.54
C VAL A 54 -12.28 4.21 -3.28
N THR A 55 -13.23 4.01 -2.38
CA THR A 55 -13.06 3.21 -1.16
C THR A 55 -13.98 2.00 -1.16
N LEU A 56 -13.39 0.82 -0.95
CA LEU A 56 -14.08 -0.46 -0.81
C LEU A 56 -13.98 -0.91 0.65
N GLU A 57 -15.10 -1.32 1.22
CA GLU A 57 -15.16 -1.91 2.57
C GLU A 57 -15.45 -3.41 2.47
N GLY A 58 -14.56 -4.22 3.02
CA GLY A 58 -14.76 -5.66 3.18
C GLY A 58 -15.68 -5.98 4.34
N ASP A 59 -16.30 -7.16 4.31
CA ASP A 59 -17.18 -7.63 5.39
C ASP A 59 -16.45 -7.81 6.74
N ASP A 60 -15.12 -7.91 6.70
CA ASP A 60 -14.22 -8.00 7.84
C ASP A 60 -13.80 -6.62 8.40
N GLY A 61 -14.38 -5.53 7.89
CA GLY A 61 -14.03 -4.17 8.28
C GLY A 61 -12.74 -3.63 7.65
N SER A 62 -12.08 -4.39 6.78
CA SER A 62 -10.95 -3.91 6.00
C SER A 62 -11.40 -2.83 5.01
N LYS A 63 -10.55 -1.83 4.79
CA LYS A 63 -10.81 -0.73 3.87
C LYS A 63 -9.69 -0.64 2.84
N PHE A 64 -10.09 -0.59 1.58
CA PHE A 64 -9.17 -0.38 0.46
C PHE A 64 -9.54 0.90 -0.28
N THR A 65 -8.64 1.87 -0.26
CA THR A 65 -8.80 3.16 -0.91
C THR A 65 -7.81 3.30 -2.06
N ILE A 66 -8.32 3.68 -3.23
CA ILE A 66 -7.55 3.92 -4.47
C ILE A 66 -7.77 5.36 -4.91
N GLY A 67 -6.69 6.06 -5.29
CA GLY A 67 -6.73 7.40 -5.86
C GLY A 67 -6.79 8.51 -4.80
N GLY A 68 -5.77 9.39 -4.80
CA GLY A 68 -5.79 10.64 -4.05
C GLY A 68 -5.99 10.51 -2.54
N GLY A 69 -5.35 9.51 -1.91
CA GLY A 69 -5.62 9.16 -0.51
C GLY A 69 -5.01 10.10 0.52
N GLU A 70 -5.65 10.21 1.68
CA GLU A 70 -5.04 10.77 2.89
C GLU A 70 -4.15 9.74 3.60
N TRP A 71 -3.21 10.22 4.43
CA TRP A 71 -2.49 9.36 5.34
C TRP A 71 -3.48 8.66 6.31
N PRO A 72 -3.45 7.32 6.42
CA PRO A 72 -4.42 6.59 7.24
C PRO A 72 -4.31 6.95 8.73
N LYS A 73 -5.45 6.95 9.42
CA LYS A 73 -5.57 7.38 10.83
C LYS A 73 -5.78 6.23 11.82
N ASN A 74 -5.35 5.01 11.46
CA ASN A 74 -5.52 3.82 12.29
C ASN A 74 -4.44 3.70 13.39
N ASP A 75 -4.66 2.80 14.35
CA ASP A 75 -3.78 2.65 15.53
C ASP A 75 -2.39 2.10 15.19
N LEU A 76 -2.26 1.27 14.16
CA LEU A 76 -0.96 0.78 13.69
C LEU A 76 -0.10 1.94 13.17
N ILE A 77 -0.70 2.80 12.35
CA ILE A 77 -0.03 3.93 11.70
C ILE A 77 0.41 5.01 12.69
N LYS A 78 -0.27 5.16 13.83
CA LYS A 78 0.16 6.09 14.90
C LYS A 78 1.55 5.75 15.48
N ASN A 79 2.08 4.56 15.23
CA ASN A 79 3.42 4.15 15.68
C ASN A 79 4.54 4.59 14.73
N ILE A 80 4.23 5.26 13.62
CA ILE A 80 5.22 5.77 12.67
C ILE A 80 4.96 7.25 12.35
N PRO A 81 6.00 8.03 12.02
CA PRO A 81 5.80 9.39 11.53
C PRO A 81 5.06 9.39 10.19
N GLU A 82 4.24 10.41 9.95
CA GLU A 82 3.60 10.63 8.66
C GLU A 82 4.65 10.92 7.57
N PHE A 83 4.52 10.25 6.43
CA PHE A 83 5.31 10.58 5.26
C PHE A 83 4.57 11.58 4.36
N LYS A 84 5.21 12.71 4.09
CA LYS A 84 4.61 13.83 3.32
C LYS A 84 5.23 14.04 1.93
N GLY A 85 6.21 13.21 1.56
CA GLY A 85 7.04 13.41 0.37
C GLY A 85 6.59 12.63 -0.85
N GLY A 86 5.38 12.86 -1.36
CA GLY A 86 4.87 12.19 -2.55
C GLY A 86 3.34 12.24 -2.61
N LYS A 87 2.75 11.46 -3.52
CA LYS A 87 1.30 11.32 -3.69
C LYS A 87 0.87 9.92 -3.28
N ILE A 88 -0.05 9.82 -2.33
CA ILE A 88 -0.62 8.53 -1.93
C ILE A 88 -1.52 8.03 -3.06
N GLU A 89 -1.12 6.92 -3.67
CA GLU A 89 -1.86 6.26 -4.76
C GLU A 89 -2.90 5.28 -4.22
N SER A 90 -2.55 4.54 -3.18
CA SER A 90 -3.48 3.58 -2.57
C SER A 90 -3.17 3.33 -1.10
N VAL A 91 -4.22 3.06 -0.32
CA VAL A 91 -4.14 2.63 1.07
C VAL A 91 -4.98 1.37 1.24
N MET A 92 -4.37 0.30 1.73
CA MET A 92 -5.07 -0.91 2.18
C MET A 92 -4.90 -1.01 3.69
N SER A 93 -6.00 -0.88 4.43
CA SER A 93 -5.98 -0.89 5.90
C SER A 93 -6.94 -1.96 6.41
N GLY A 94 -6.41 -2.94 7.15
CA GLY A 94 -7.17 -3.88 7.97
C GLY A 94 -6.85 -3.70 9.45
N GLU A 95 -7.40 -4.57 10.30
CA GLU A 95 -7.12 -4.56 11.75
C GLU A 95 -5.67 -4.93 12.06
N GLU A 96 -5.11 -5.92 11.34
CA GLU A 96 -3.79 -6.48 11.63
C GLU A 96 -2.65 -5.84 10.82
N ALA A 97 -2.97 -5.23 9.67
CA ALA A 97 -1.97 -4.70 8.76
C ALA A 97 -2.46 -3.47 7.98
N THR A 98 -1.54 -2.59 7.63
CA THR A 98 -1.76 -1.47 6.73
C THR A 98 -0.66 -1.40 5.68
N VAL A 99 -1.04 -1.24 4.43
CA VAL A 99 -0.13 -1.06 3.29
C VAL A 99 -0.46 0.25 2.59
N ILE A 100 0.54 1.07 2.32
CA ILE A 100 0.43 2.35 1.63
C ILE A 100 1.37 2.33 0.43
N SER A 101 0.87 2.76 -0.73
CA SER A 101 1.66 2.97 -1.94
C SER A 101 1.68 4.46 -2.26
N ILE A 102 2.87 5.00 -2.52
CA ILE A 102 3.11 6.43 -2.70
C ILE A 102 3.97 6.62 -3.96
N ASP A 103 3.46 7.37 -4.93
CA ASP A 103 4.18 7.77 -6.14
C ASP A 103 4.85 9.15 -5.95
N ASP A 104 5.66 9.55 -6.92
CA ASP A 104 6.34 10.85 -6.97
C ASP A 104 7.24 11.13 -5.74
N VAL A 105 7.88 10.08 -5.23
CA VAL A 105 8.74 10.12 -4.05
C VAL A 105 10.18 10.49 -4.43
N ASP A 106 10.63 11.65 -3.98
CA ASP A 106 12.04 12.04 -4.08
C ASP A 106 12.93 11.13 -3.24
N LYS A 107 14.07 10.71 -3.80
CA LYS A 107 15.01 9.81 -3.13
C LYS A 107 15.50 10.36 -1.79
N ASN A 108 15.79 11.66 -1.69
CA ASN A 108 16.25 12.24 -0.43
C ASN A 108 15.12 12.27 0.61
N ALA A 109 13.88 12.52 0.18
CA ALA A 109 12.72 12.46 1.07
C ALA A 109 12.55 11.05 1.64
N PHE A 110 12.67 10.03 0.77
CA PHE A 110 12.68 8.62 1.20
C PHE A 110 13.82 8.32 2.18
N GLU A 111 15.07 8.66 1.86
CA GLU A 111 16.23 8.35 2.71
C GLU A 111 16.13 9.02 4.08
N ASN A 112 15.66 10.28 4.13
CA ASN A 112 15.40 10.98 5.40
C ASN A 112 14.32 10.27 6.23
N TYR A 113 13.25 9.81 5.58
CA TYR A 113 12.18 9.07 6.24
C TYR A 113 12.67 7.72 6.75
N LEU A 114 13.42 6.98 5.93
CA LEU A 114 14.05 5.72 6.30
C LEU A 114 14.95 5.86 7.53
N ASN A 115 15.76 6.92 7.59
CA ASN A 115 16.62 7.20 8.74
C ASN A 115 15.81 7.44 10.02
N ASN A 116 14.65 8.09 9.93
CA ASN A 116 13.76 8.26 11.08
C ASN A 116 13.18 6.91 11.53
N ILE A 117 12.73 6.08 10.60
CA ILE A 117 12.21 4.74 10.89
C ILE A 117 13.26 3.86 11.57
N LYS A 118 14.51 3.90 11.09
CA LYS A 118 15.62 3.11 11.64
C LYS A 118 15.94 3.42 13.11
N ASN A 119 15.53 4.57 13.64
CA ASN A 119 15.72 4.90 15.06
C ASN A 119 14.83 4.06 15.99
N ASP A 120 13.60 3.77 15.56
CA ASP A 120 12.58 3.12 16.41
C ASP A 120 12.40 1.63 16.07
N PHE A 121 12.67 1.21 14.83
CA PHE A 121 12.42 -0.14 14.33
C PHE A 121 13.70 -0.95 14.17
N THR A 122 14.42 -1.17 15.27
CA THR A 122 15.77 -1.77 15.25
C THR A 122 15.82 -3.28 15.48
N LYS A 123 14.74 -3.90 15.98
CA LYS A 123 14.70 -5.35 16.24
C LYS A 123 14.46 -6.13 14.95
N ASP A 124 15.15 -7.27 14.81
CA ASP A 124 15.13 -8.12 13.62
C ASP A 124 15.28 -7.33 12.31
N ALA A 125 16.08 -6.25 12.39
CA ALA A 125 16.23 -5.32 11.29
C ALA A 125 17.05 -5.93 10.15
N TYR A 126 16.59 -5.68 8.93
CA TYR A 126 17.24 -6.14 7.72
C TYR A 126 17.10 -5.09 6.62
N GLU A 127 18.18 -4.89 5.87
CA GLU A 127 18.25 -3.89 4.82
C GLU A 127 18.81 -4.50 3.53
N LEU A 128 18.16 -4.18 2.43
CA LEU A 128 18.59 -4.52 1.07
C LEU A 128 18.76 -3.24 0.28
N ASN A 129 19.93 -3.08 -0.32
CA ASN A 129 20.23 -2.00 -1.24
C ASN A 129 20.67 -2.62 -2.56
N SER A 130 20.03 -2.20 -3.65
CA SER A 130 20.37 -2.57 -5.02
C SER A 130 20.26 -1.34 -5.93
N ASP A 131 20.63 -1.50 -7.19
CA ASP A 131 20.47 -0.42 -8.18
C ASP A 131 19.00 -0.19 -8.57
N GLU A 132 18.11 -1.16 -8.30
CA GLU A 132 16.69 -1.11 -8.64
C GLU A 132 15.82 -0.62 -7.46
N PHE A 133 16.12 -1.08 -6.25
CA PHE A 133 15.35 -0.73 -5.05
C PHE A 133 16.17 -0.68 -3.77
N ILE A 134 15.63 0.06 -2.80
CA ILE A 134 16.06 0.09 -1.40
C ILE A 134 14.93 -0.51 -0.56
N SER A 135 15.22 -1.49 0.30
CA SER A 135 14.23 -2.05 1.21
C SER A 135 14.76 -2.16 2.63
N TYR A 136 13.90 -1.87 3.60
CA TYR A 136 14.19 -2.00 5.02
C TYR A 136 13.04 -2.69 5.72
N THR A 137 13.35 -3.64 6.57
CA THR A 137 12.42 -4.27 7.50
C THR A 137 12.94 -4.10 8.91
N GLY A 138 12.05 -3.89 9.88
CA GLY A 138 12.40 -3.86 11.29
C GLY A 138 11.18 -3.92 12.19
N MET A 139 11.43 -4.07 13.48
CA MET A 139 10.38 -4.12 14.50
C MET A 139 10.73 -3.19 15.66
N ASN A 140 9.72 -2.56 16.24
CA ASN A 140 9.89 -1.70 17.42
C ASN A 140 9.63 -2.47 18.74
N ASP A 141 9.76 -1.77 19.88
CA ASP A 141 9.54 -2.36 21.21
C ASP A 141 8.10 -2.80 21.49
N LYS A 142 7.13 -2.37 20.67
CA LYS A 142 5.71 -2.71 20.78
C LYS A 142 5.32 -3.90 19.89
N ASN A 143 6.30 -4.61 19.33
CA ASN A 143 6.08 -5.69 18.36
C ASN A 143 5.33 -5.25 17.09
N VAL A 144 5.42 -3.97 16.74
CA VAL A 144 4.94 -3.49 15.44
C VAL A 144 6.07 -3.68 14.44
N GLN A 145 5.81 -4.43 13.37
CA GLN A 145 6.74 -4.63 12.27
C GLN A 145 6.48 -3.62 11.16
N ILE A 146 7.56 -3.12 10.57
CA ILE A 146 7.52 -2.25 9.40
C ILE A 146 8.35 -2.85 8.26
N GLN A 147 7.87 -2.67 7.03
CA GLN A 147 8.63 -2.87 5.80
C GLN A 147 8.48 -1.64 4.92
N LEU A 148 9.59 -0.99 4.59
CA LEU A 148 9.68 0.05 3.57
C LEU A 148 10.37 -0.53 2.34
N THR A 149 9.86 -0.22 1.17
CA THR A 149 10.51 -0.50 -0.11
C THR A 149 10.40 0.73 -1.00
N TYR A 150 11.51 1.16 -1.59
CA TYR A 150 11.59 2.26 -2.54
C TYR A 150 12.09 1.73 -3.88
N ASP A 151 11.28 1.92 -4.91
CA ASP A 151 11.66 1.70 -6.31
C ASP A 151 12.35 2.97 -6.83
N ILE A 152 13.63 2.81 -7.20
CA ILE A 152 14.49 3.92 -7.59
C ILE A 152 14.07 4.48 -8.96
N GLU A 153 13.73 3.61 -9.90
CA GLU A 153 13.35 4.03 -11.26
C GLU A 153 11.92 4.59 -11.26
N GLY A 154 11.00 3.89 -10.62
CA GLY A 154 9.61 4.31 -10.51
C GLY A 154 9.38 5.51 -9.59
N LYS A 155 10.39 5.89 -8.78
CA LYS A 155 10.27 6.93 -7.74
C LYS A 155 9.03 6.72 -6.87
N SER A 156 8.80 5.48 -6.48
CA SER A 156 7.64 5.08 -5.69
C SER A 156 8.08 4.37 -4.42
N MET A 157 7.28 4.51 -3.37
CA MET A 157 7.50 3.85 -2.09
C MET A 157 6.29 3.00 -1.74
N SER A 158 6.55 1.79 -1.25
CA SER A 158 5.58 0.96 -0.53
C SER A 158 5.97 0.88 0.94
N LEU A 159 4.97 1.07 1.81
CA LEU A 159 5.08 0.98 3.25
C LEU A 159 4.07 -0.05 3.75
N ALA A 160 4.54 -1.10 4.40
CA ALA A 160 3.71 -2.08 5.08
C ALA A 160 3.98 -2.08 6.59
N ILE A 161 2.92 -2.13 7.38
CA ILE A 161 2.96 -2.17 8.84
C ILE A 161 2.04 -3.27 9.30
N ALA A 162 2.49 -4.08 10.26
CA ALA A 162 1.68 -5.13 10.84
C ALA A 162 1.97 -5.30 12.33
N GLN A 163 0.94 -5.72 13.08
CA GLN A 163 1.13 -6.20 14.45
C GLN A 163 1.66 -7.64 14.42
N LYS A 164 2.74 -7.91 15.16
CA LYS A 164 3.24 -9.28 15.41
C LYS A 164 2.81 -9.81 16.77
#